data_AF-A0A5S3PDE2-F1
#
_entry.id   AF-A0A5S3PDE2-F1
#
_cell.length_a   1.000
_cell.length_b   1.000
_cell.length_c   1.000
_cell.angle_alpha   90.00
_cell.angle_beta   90.00
_cell.angle_gamma   90.00
#
_symmetry.space_group_name_H-M   'P 1'
#
loop_
_entity.id
_entity.type
_entity.pdbx_description
1 polymer ?
#
loop_
_entity_poly.entity_id
_entity_poly.type
_entity_poly.pdbx_seq_one_letter_code
_entity_poly.pdbx_strand_id
1 'polypeptide(L)'
;MTANTPNDTPTGTPNDTPDGDRIAKVLSRAGIASRREAERMIEAGRVSVNGKQITSPALNVTPSDRITVDGKQVGEPEPPRIWLYHKPLDLVTTDRDEKGRGTIYDALPDDMPRVMSIGRLDINSEGLLLLTNDGGVKRRLELPSTGWLRRYRVRVNGRPTDEMLEPLRRGVVADGETFQPMTVTLDRQQGANAWLTIGVREGKNREIRRALAEVGLTVNRLIRISYGPFQLGELKPGEVEELRRKVVRDQLGLGDDPEGTAQKKKPAGVKHSGSRRGAKSQAGKPGAPKRPESTGAAPARTFTSSKASARPAKPGPGDRPAPARGPRKPPRAR
;
A
#
# COMPACT_ATOMS: atom_id res chain seq x y z
N MET A 1 -56.88 45.51 -27.45
CA MET A 1 -56.38 45.30 -26.08
C MET A 1 -55.99 43.84 -25.92
N THR A 2 -54.72 43.52 -26.13
CA THR A 2 -54.14 42.21 -25.82
C THR A 2 -52.73 42.47 -25.31
N ALA A 3 -52.58 42.49 -23.99
CA ALA A 3 -51.30 42.67 -23.32
C ALA A 3 -50.59 41.30 -23.24
N ASN A 4 -49.39 41.25 -23.79
CA ASN A 4 -48.50 40.09 -23.74
C ASN A 4 -47.63 40.24 -22.49
N THR A 5 -47.73 39.31 -21.54
CA THR A 5 -46.88 39.26 -20.34
C THR A 5 -45.77 38.24 -20.58
N PRO A 6 -44.48 38.57 -20.50
CA PRO A 6 -43.43 37.57 -20.47
C PRO A 6 -43.27 37.01 -19.06
N ASN A 7 -43.26 35.69 -18.97
CA ASN A 7 -42.93 34.89 -17.79
C ASN A 7 -41.46 35.13 -17.38
N ASP A 8 -41.24 35.68 -16.19
CA ASP A 8 -39.94 35.66 -15.53
C ASP A 8 -39.63 34.24 -15.05
N THR A 9 -38.60 33.64 -15.64
CA THR A 9 -38.03 32.37 -15.17
C THR A 9 -36.91 32.70 -14.17
N PRO A 10 -36.92 32.18 -12.93
CA PRO A 10 -35.84 32.43 -11.98
C PRO A 10 -34.59 31.69 -12.45
N THR A 11 -33.59 32.46 -12.88
CA THR A 11 -32.27 31.95 -13.28
C THR A 11 -31.55 31.43 -12.03
N GLY A 12 -31.10 30.18 -12.10
CA GLY A 12 -30.42 29.48 -11.01
C GLY A 12 -29.16 30.20 -10.50
N THR A 13 -28.96 30.13 -9.20
CA THR A 13 -27.81 30.65 -8.45
C THR A 13 -26.46 30.16 -9.02
N PRO A 14 -25.49 31.06 -9.29
CA PRO A 14 -24.12 30.66 -9.57
C PRO A 14 -23.50 30.05 -8.32
N ASN A 15 -22.77 28.95 -8.53
CA ASN A 15 -22.06 28.20 -7.50
C ASN A 15 -20.79 28.96 -7.13
N ASP A 16 -20.91 30.03 -6.33
CA ASP A 16 -19.79 30.87 -5.86
C ASP A 16 -18.88 30.08 -4.91
N THR A 17 -18.00 29.25 -5.48
CA THR A 17 -16.84 28.74 -4.75
C THR A 17 -15.77 29.83 -4.82
N PRO A 18 -15.32 30.39 -3.70
CA PRO A 18 -14.30 31.43 -3.72
C PRO A 18 -13.03 30.91 -4.37
N ASP A 19 -12.40 31.74 -5.22
CA ASP A 19 -11.18 31.36 -5.93
C ASP A 19 -10.08 30.85 -4.98
N GLY A 20 -9.29 29.90 -5.49
CA GLY A 20 -8.18 29.29 -4.77
C GLY A 20 -8.53 28.09 -3.89
N ASP A 21 -7.51 27.56 -3.23
CA ASP A 21 -7.60 26.41 -2.32
C ASP A 21 -7.47 26.86 -0.87
N ARG A 22 -8.20 26.24 0.06
CA ARG A 22 -8.04 26.50 1.51
C ARG A 22 -6.60 26.29 1.93
N ILE A 23 -6.04 27.23 2.69
CA ILE A 23 -4.61 27.18 3.06
C ILE A 23 -4.20 25.90 3.79
N ALA A 24 -5.05 25.35 4.66
CA ALA A 24 -4.78 24.07 5.33
C ALA A 24 -4.67 22.89 4.34
N LYS A 25 -5.42 22.93 3.22
CA LYS A 25 -5.31 21.95 2.12
C LYS A 25 -3.98 22.13 1.39
N VAL A 26 -3.58 23.36 1.11
CA VAL A 26 -2.31 23.68 0.42
C VAL A 26 -1.10 23.23 1.26
N LEU A 27 -1.07 23.56 2.55
CA LEU A 27 -0.02 23.10 3.47
C LEU A 27 0.05 21.58 3.57
N SER A 28 -1.09 20.90 3.58
CA SER A 28 -1.13 19.43 3.59
C SER A 28 -0.62 18.82 2.30
N ARG A 29 -0.89 19.45 1.14
CA ARG A 29 -0.41 19.00 -0.18
C ARG A 29 1.08 19.27 -0.37
N ALA A 30 1.60 20.34 0.20
CA ALA A 30 3.03 20.63 0.24
C ALA A 30 3.81 19.74 1.23
N GLY A 31 3.15 18.74 1.85
CA GLY A 31 3.80 17.78 2.75
C GLY A 31 4.12 18.33 4.14
N ILE A 32 3.74 19.57 4.46
CA ILE A 32 4.14 20.24 5.71
C ILE A 32 3.52 19.55 6.94
N ALA A 33 2.21 19.26 6.90
CA ALA A 33 1.50 18.68 8.02
C ALA A 33 0.19 18.01 7.59
N SER A 34 -0.47 17.27 8.49
CA SER A 34 -1.86 16.87 8.24
C SER A 34 -2.78 18.09 8.14
N ARG A 35 -3.95 17.97 7.51
CA ARG A 35 -4.89 19.10 7.41
C ARG A 35 -5.26 19.68 8.78
N ARG A 36 -5.55 18.82 9.77
CA ARG A 36 -5.86 19.24 11.15
C ARG A 36 -4.65 19.85 11.84
N GLU A 37 -3.45 19.33 11.58
CA GLU A 37 -2.23 19.92 12.11
C GLU A 37 -1.94 21.28 11.46
N ALA A 38 -2.19 21.42 10.17
CA ALA A 38 -2.10 22.70 9.47
C ALA A 38 -3.06 23.73 10.06
N GLU A 39 -4.31 23.35 10.35
CA GLU A 39 -5.27 24.21 11.05
C GLU A 39 -4.72 24.66 12.42
N ARG A 40 -4.17 23.74 13.22
CA ARG A 40 -3.54 24.09 14.51
C ARG A 40 -2.32 25.00 14.37
N MET A 41 -1.47 24.78 13.37
CA MET A 41 -0.33 25.67 13.11
C MET A 41 -0.78 27.07 12.72
N ILE A 42 -1.86 27.18 11.95
CA ILE A 42 -2.45 28.46 11.56
C ILE A 42 -3.00 29.16 12.81
N GLU A 43 -3.82 28.48 13.61
CA GLU A 43 -4.37 29.04 14.87
C GLU A 43 -3.26 29.51 15.83
N ALA A 44 -2.13 28.80 15.86
CA ALA A 44 -0.94 29.18 16.63
C ALA A 44 -0.12 30.34 16.02
N GLY A 45 -0.56 30.91 14.89
CA GLY A 45 0.13 32.01 14.21
C GLY A 45 1.44 31.60 13.52
N ARG A 46 1.69 30.31 13.30
CA ARG A 46 2.97 29.85 12.71
C ARG A 46 3.04 30.04 11.20
N VAL A 47 1.94 30.44 10.57
CA VAL A 47 1.79 30.54 9.12
C VAL A 47 1.61 32.00 8.71
N SER A 48 2.35 32.44 7.68
CA SER A 48 2.17 33.75 7.06
C SER A 48 1.94 33.62 5.56
N VAL A 49 1.04 34.45 5.02
CA VAL A 49 0.73 34.56 3.59
C VAL A 49 1.07 35.97 3.14
N ASN A 50 1.90 36.11 2.11
CA ASN A 50 2.37 37.38 1.57
C ASN A 50 2.97 38.30 2.66
N GLY A 51 3.68 37.72 3.62
CA GLY A 51 4.31 38.43 4.74
C GLY A 51 3.37 38.76 5.91
N LYS A 52 2.07 38.46 5.80
CA LYS A 52 1.11 38.67 6.90
C LYS A 52 0.82 37.35 7.63
N GLN A 53 1.03 37.36 8.95
CA GLN A 53 0.66 36.24 9.82
C GLN A 53 -0.86 36.02 9.78
N ILE A 54 -1.28 34.77 9.67
CA ILE A 54 -2.69 34.39 9.69
C ILE A 54 -2.98 33.52 10.91
N THR A 55 -4.19 33.66 11.45
CA THR A 55 -4.69 32.88 12.60
C THR A 55 -5.98 32.12 12.31
N SER A 56 -6.53 32.28 11.10
CA SER A 56 -7.74 31.60 10.67
C SER A 56 -7.46 30.64 9.53
N PRO A 57 -7.86 29.36 9.62
CA PRO A 57 -7.81 28.44 8.50
C PRO A 57 -8.84 28.77 7.40
N ALA A 58 -9.66 29.81 7.66
CA ALA A 58 -10.48 30.64 6.77
C ALA A 58 -10.05 30.74 5.30
N LEU A 59 -8.76 31.05 5.15
CA LEU A 59 -8.23 31.72 3.98
C LEU A 59 -8.08 30.76 2.80
N ASN A 60 -8.57 31.18 1.64
CA ASN A 60 -8.20 30.59 0.35
C ASN A 60 -6.95 31.28 -0.18
N VAL A 61 -6.06 30.49 -0.76
CA VAL A 61 -4.81 30.94 -1.37
C VAL A 61 -4.72 30.41 -2.80
N THR A 62 -4.09 31.20 -3.63
CA THR A 62 -3.84 30.97 -5.05
C THR A 62 -2.38 30.53 -5.27
N PRO A 63 -2.03 29.98 -6.44
CA PRO A 63 -0.64 29.67 -6.77
C PRO A 63 0.31 30.87 -6.73
N SER A 64 -0.20 32.10 -6.85
CA SER A 64 0.60 33.33 -6.75
C SER A 64 0.94 33.74 -5.33
N ASP A 65 0.27 33.18 -4.31
CA ASP A 65 0.47 33.56 -2.92
C ASP A 65 1.76 32.96 -2.34
N ARG A 66 2.57 33.80 -1.68
CA ARG A 66 3.77 33.36 -0.98
C ARG A 66 3.43 32.91 0.42
N ILE A 67 3.46 31.60 0.65
CA ILE A 67 3.17 30.99 1.94
C ILE A 67 4.48 30.68 2.66
N THR A 68 4.54 31.00 3.95
CA THR A 68 5.65 30.65 4.83
C THR A 68 5.14 29.99 6.11
N VAL A 69 5.88 29.01 6.63
CA VAL A 69 5.64 28.37 7.92
C VAL A 69 6.91 28.51 8.74
N ASP A 70 6.81 29.11 9.93
CA ASP A 70 7.95 29.45 10.79
C ASP A 70 9.09 30.17 10.03
N GLY A 71 8.71 31.10 9.15
CA GLY A 71 9.66 31.87 8.32
C GLY A 71 10.26 31.12 7.13
N LYS A 72 9.96 29.84 6.94
CA LYS A 72 10.42 29.05 5.78
C LYS A 72 9.35 29.06 4.69
N GLN A 73 9.75 29.38 3.47
CA GLN A 73 8.84 29.36 2.31
C GLN A 73 8.38 27.93 2.02
N VAL A 74 7.07 27.78 1.86
CA VAL A 74 6.45 26.53 1.44
C VAL A 74 6.73 26.34 -0.06
N GLY A 75 7.28 25.18 -0.42
CA GLY A 75 7.56 24.83 -1.81
C GLY A 75 6.29 24.45 -2.59
N GLU A 76 6.44 24.26 -3.89
CA GLU A 76 5.37 23.71 -4.71
C GLU A 76 4.99 22.29 -4.26
N PRO A 77 3.70 21.91 -4.36
CA PRO A 77 3.27 20.57 -4.02
C PRO A 77 3.96 19.53 -4.89
N GLU A 78 4.35 18.41 -4.29
CA GLU A 78 4.90 17.29 -5.04
C GLU A 78 3.87 16.76 -6.05
N PRO A 79 4.30 16.25 -7.22
CA PRO A 79 3.40 15.60 -8.14
C PRO A 79 2.70 14.40 -7.47
N PRO A 80 1.46 14.07 -7.86
CA PRO A 80 0.75 12.93 -7.30
C PRO A 80 1.50 11.63 -7.53
N ARG A 81 1.72 10.89 -6.44
CA ARG A 81 2.38 9.58 -6.41
C ARG A 81 1.46 8.57 -5.73
N ILE A 82 1.58 7.31 -6.12
CA ILE A 82 0.86 6.19 -5.51
C ILE A 82 1.84 5.08 -5.20
N TRP A 83 1.65 4.46 -4.05
CA TRP A 83 2.34 3.23 -3.66
C TRP A 83 1.35 2.09 -3.47
N LEU A 84 1.76 0.91 -3.88
CA LEU A 84 1.14 -0.35 -3.49
C LEU A 84 1.78 -0.79 -2.18
N TYR A 85 0.98 -1.06 -1.17
CA TYR A 85 1.44 -1.62 0.09
C TYR A 85 0.73 -2.94 0.35
N HIS A 86 1.50 -4.00 0.60
CA HIS A 86 0.92 -5.25 1.09
C HIS A 86 0.77 -5.15 2.61
N LYS A 87 -0.37 -4.62 3.06
CA LYS A 87 -0.66 -4.50 4.49
C LYS A 87 -0.68 -5.90 5.14
N PRO A 88 0.16 -6.16 6.17
CA PRO A 88 0.07 -7.38 6.95
C PRO A 88 -1.12 -7.35 7.94
N LEU A 89 -1.32 -8.45 8.65
CA LEU A 89 -2.26 -8.51 9.77
C LEU A 89 -1.79 -7.66 10.95
N ASP A 90 -2.67 -7.48 11.93
CA ASP A 90 -2.41 -6.85 13.24
C ASP A 90 -2.08 -5.34 13.22
N LEU A 91 -2.08 -4.71 12.04
CA LEU A 91 -1.96 -3.26 11.90
C LEU A 91 -3.31 -2.59 11.67
N VAL A 92 -3.55 -1.46 12.35
CA VAL A 92 -4.71 -0.60 12.11
C VAL A 92 -4.44 0.44 11.02
N THR A 93 -5.41 0.67 10.13
CA THR A 93 -5.33 1.75 9.13
C THR A 93 -5.87 3.06 9.70
N THR A 94 -5.04 3.75 10.50
CA THR A 94 -5.31 5.08 11.08
C THR A 94 -4.00 5.84 11.30
N ASP A 95 -4.03 7.17 11.24
CA ASP A 95 -2.87 8.03 11.52
C ASP A 95 -2.52 8.07 13.03
N ARG A 96 -3.50 7.75 13.88
CA ARG A 96 -3.34 7.69 15.34
C ARG A 96 -4.31 6.65 15.90
N ASP A 97 -3.80 5.72 16.70
CA ASP A 97 -4.63 4.75 17.42
C ASP A 97 -4.76 5.14 18.89
N GLU A 98 -5.99 5.21 19.38
CA GLU A 98 -6.28 5.55 20.78
C GLU A 98 -6.06 4.39 21.75
N LYS A 99 -5.94 3.16 21.23
CA LYS A 99 -5.81 1.93 22.02
C LYS A 99 -4.37 1.39 22.03
N GLY A 100 -3.41 2.16 21.54
CA GLY A 100 -1.99 1.80 21.53
C GLY A 100 -1.64 0.64 20.59
N ARG A 101 -2.49 0.32 19.60
CA ARG A 101 -2.21 -0.72 18.60
C ARG A 101 -1.28 -0.17 17.53
N GLY A 102 -0.43 -1.03 16.98
CA GLY A 102 0.43 -0.69 15.84
C GLY A 102 -0.40 -0.27 14.63
N THR A 103 -0.01 0.83 14.00
CA THR A 103 -0.63 1.38 12.80
C THR A 103 0.13 0.93 11.55
N ILE A 104 -0.50 1.09 10.38
CA ILE A 104 0.20 0.87 9.12
C ILE A 104 1.45 1.75 8.98
N TYR A 105 1.44 2.96 9.54
CA TYR A 105 2.51 3.94 9.38
C TYR A 105 3.74 3.59 10.22
N ASP A 106 3.54 2.92 11.37
CA ASP A 106 4.63 2.42 12.20
C ASP A 106 5.43 1.29 11.52
N ALA A 107 4.84 0.66 10.51
CA ALA A 107 5.44 -0.44 9.76
C ALA A 107 5.91 -0.05 8.35
N LEU A 108 5.75 1.22 7.94
CA LEU A 108 6.27 1.69 6.66
C LEU A 108 7.79 1.92 6.75
N PRO A 109 8.53 1.78 5.63
CA PRO A 109 9.93 2.17 5.58
C PRO A 109 10.16 3.64 5.95
N ASP A 110 11.20 3.92 6.73
CA ASP A 110 11.53 5.26 7.25
C ASP A 110 11.86 6.29 6.15
N ASP A 111 12.25 5.82 4.96
CA ASP A 111 12.61 6.66 3.81
C ASP A 111 11.39 7.08 2.97
N MET A 112 10.19 6.64 3.33
CA MET A 112 8.98 7.04 2.63
C MET A 112 8.63 8.51 2.91
N PRO A 113 8.14 9.25 1.89
CA PRO A 113 7.55 10.56 2.15
C PRO A 113 6.27 10.40 2.98
N ARG A 114 5.75 11.52 3.47
CA ARG A 114 4.44 11.53 4.12
C ARG A 114 3.36 11.08 3.14
N VAL A 115 2.68 9.99 3.47
CA VAL A 115 1.60 9.40 2.67
C VAL A 115 0.30 9.28 3.46
N MET A 116 -0.79 9.04 2.74
CA MET A 116 -2.13 8.79 3.26
C MET A 116 -2.66 7.49 2.67
N SER A 117 -3.36 6.68 3.47
CA SER A 117 -4.05 5.50 2.95
C SER A 117 -5.25 5.86 2.06
N ILE A 118 -5.50 5.07 1.03
CA ILE A 118 -6.70 5.13 0.20
C ILE A 118 -7.61 3.99 0.63
N GLY A 119 -8.71 4.37 1.26
CA GLY A 119 -9.58 3.46 1.99
C GLY A 119 -8.88 2.87 3.22
N ARG A 120 -9.47 1.79 3.72
CA ARG A 120 -8.98 1.07 4.91
C ARG A 120 -9.06 -0.43 4.67
N LEU A 121 -8.24 -1.17 5.41
CA LEU A 121 -8.39 -2.60 5.63
C LEU A 121 -8.53 -2.82 7.14
N ASP A 122 -9.37 -3.76 7.53
CA ASP A 122 -9.52 -4.12 8.94
C ASP A 122 -8.19 -4.65 9.52
N ILE A 123 -8.05 -4.60 10.84
CA ILE A 123 -6.88 -5.14 11.56
C ILE A 123 -6.64 -6.63 11.23
N ASN A 124 -7.71 -7.41 11.09
CA ASN A 124 -7.66 -8.84 10.75
C ASN A 124 -7.71 -9.10 9.23
N SER A 125 -7.44 -8.08 8.40
CA SER A 125 -7.42 -8.19 6.94
C SER A 125 -6.07 -7.74 6.40
N GLU A 126 -5.62 -8.39 5.34
CA GLU A 126 -4.31 -8.17 4.72
C GLU A 126 -4.45 -7.89 3.21
N GLY A 127 -3.32 -7.64 2.56
CA GLY A 127 -3.23 -7.45 1.11
C GLY A 127 -3.14 -6.00 0.70
N LEU A 128 -3.53 -5.72 -0.54
CA LEU A 128 -3.29 -4.45 -1.21
C LEU A 128 -3.97 -3.28 -0.50
N LEU A 129 -3.19 -2.35 0.01
CA LEU A 129 -3.59 -1.02 0.44
C LEU A 129 -2.85 0.00 -0.42
N LEU A 130 -3.59 0.92 -1.03
CA LEU A 130 -2.95 1.99 -1.80
C LEU A 130 -2.60 3.14 -0.85
N LEU A 131 -1.43 3.73 -1.04
CA LEU A 131 -0.98 4.92 -0.34
C LEU A 131 -0.75 6.05 -1.35
N THR A 132 -0.94 7.31 -0.96
CA THR A 132 -0.68 8.46 -1.84
C THR A 132 -0.26 9.69 -1.04
N ASN A 133 0.52 10.58 -1.67
CA ASN A 133 0.85 11.89 -1.13
C ASN A 133 -0.22 12.96 -1.48
N ASP A 134 -1.16 12.68 -2.40
CA ASP A 134 -2.18 13.64 -2.83
C ASP A 134 -3.60 13.30 -2.32
N GLY A 135 -4.19 14.26 -1.62
CA GLY A 135 -5.55 14.13 -1.07
C GLY A 135 -6.65 14.13 -2.13
N GLY A 136 -6.40 14.72 -3.30
CA GLY A 136 -7.33 14.70 -4.43
C GLY A 136 -7.44 13.31 -5.06
N VAL A 137 -6.30 12.65 -5.29
CA VAL A 137 -6.23 11.25 -5.73
C VAL A 137 -6.92 10.33 -4.72
N LYS A 138 -6.61 10.49 -3.42
CA LYS A 138 -7.30 9.75 -2.35
C LYS A 138 -8.81 9.90 -2.45
N ARG A 139 -9.30 11.14 -2.49
CA ARG A 139 -10.74 11.41 -2.57
C ARG A 139 -11.36 10.79 -3.81
N ARG A 140 -10.74 10.96 -4.98
CA ARG A 140 -11.22 10.43 -6.25
C ARG A 140 -11.38 8.91 -6.21
N LEU A 141 -10.42 8.19 -5.64
CA LEU A 141 -10.46 6.73 -5.55
C LEU A 141 -11.42 6.20 -4.48
N GLU A 142 -11.72 6.99 -3.45
CA GLU A 142 -12.66 6.62 -2.37
C GLU A 142 -14.13 6.97 -2.68
N LEU A 143 -14.39 7.85 -3.65
CA LEU A 143 -15.75 8.27 -3.99
C LEU A 143 -16.62 7.06 -4.39
N PRO A 144 -17.78 6.83 -3.72
CA PRO A 144 -18.65 5.71 -4.06
C PRO A 144 -19.11 5.70 -5.52
N SER A 145 -19.30 6.88 -6.12
CA SER A 145 -19.71 7.06 -7.51
C SER A 145 -18.73 6.46 -8.53
N THR A 146 -17.46 6.27 -8.16
CA THR A 146 -16.50 5.61 -9.04
C THR A 146 -16.69 4.10 -9.12
N GLY A 147 -17.31 3.49 -8.09
CA GLY A 147 -17.66 2.06 -8.09
C GLY A 147 -16.47 1.13 -8.33
N TRP A 148 -15.25 1.54 -7.94
CA TRP A 148 -14.02 0.75 -8.16
C TRP A 148 -14.17 -0.66 -7.59
N LEU A 149 -13.98 -1.64 -8.48
CA LEU A 149 -14.05 -3.05 -8.09
C LEU A 149 -12.85 -3.43 -7.22
N ARG A 150 -13.13 -3.95 -6.04
CA ARG A 150 -12.14 -4.47 -5.09
C ARG A 150 -12.27 -5.98 -5.11
N ARG A 151 -11.19 -6.69 -5.45
CA ARG A 151 -11.18 -8.15 -5.46
C ARG A 151 -10.42 -8.66 -4.25
N TYR A 152 -10.96 -9.71 -3.65
CA TYR A 152 -10.44 -10.35 -2.47
C TYR A 152 -10.29 -11.84 -2.70
N ARG A 153 -9.22 -12.40 -2.16
CA ARG A 153 -9.05 -13.84 -2.00
C ARG A 153 -9.38 -14.19 -0.57
N VAL A 154 -10.35 -15.06 -0.38
CA VAL A 154 -10.98 -15.34 0.92
C VAL A 154 -10.85 -16.81 1.22
N ARG A 155 -10.27 -17.15 2.38
CA ARG A 155 -10.32 -18.51 2.90
C ARG A 155 -11.46 -18.61 3.90
N VAL A 156 -12.37 -19.54 3.68
CA VAL A 156 -13.51 -19.80 4.55
C VAL A 156 -13.42 -21.18 5.19
N ASN A 157 -13.97 -21.30 6.40
CA ASN A 157 -14.35 -22.57 7.00
C ASN A 157 -15.78 -22.92 6.56
N GLY A 158 -15.96 -24.11 6.00
CA GLY A 158 -17.21 -24.60 5.43
C GLY A 158 -17.01 -25.33 4.11
N ARG A 159 -18.12 -25.79 3.54
CA ARG A 159 -18.19 -26.45 2.22
C ARG A 159 -19.15 -25.66 1.33
N PRO A 160 -18.72 -24.50 0.79
CA PRO A 160 -19.57 -23.70 -0.07
C PRO A 160 -20.05 -24.50 -1.29
N THR A 161 -21.36 -24.51 -1.52
CA THR A 161 -21.97 -24.94 -2.78
C THR A 161 -22.35 -23.71 -3.60
N ASP A 162 -22.58 -23.87 -4.89
CA ASP A 162 -22.99 -22.74 -5.74
C ASP A 162 -24.31 -22.10 -5.24
N GLU A 163 -25.26 -22.95 -4.83
CA GLU A 163 -26.55 -22.56 -4.24
C GLU A 163 -26.38 -21.71 -2.96
N MET A 164 -25.41 -22.05 -2.09
CA MET A 164 -25.11 -21.27 -0.89
C MET A 164 -24.57 -19.87 -1.22
N LEU A 165 -23.89 -19.72 -2.35
CA LEU A 165 -23.26 -18.46 -2.75
C LEU A 165 -24.22 -17.55 -3.53
N GLU A 166 -25.31 -18.09 -4.05
CA GLU A 166 -26.28 -17.36 -4.87
C GLU A 166 -26.93 -16.15 -4.18
N PRO A 167 -27.27 -16.20 -2.86
CA PRO A 167 -27.72 -15.00 -2.14
C PRO A 167 -26.71 -13.86 -2.21
N LEU A 168 -25.41 -14.15 -2.14
CA LEU A 168 -24.36 -13.12 -2.21
C LEU A 168 -24.29 -12.46 -3.59
N ARG A 169 -24.57 -13.24 -4.65
CA ARG A 169 -24.57 -12.75 -6.04
C ARG A 169 -25.77 -11.88 -6.37
N ARG A 170 -26.89 -12.09 -5.68
CA ARG A 170 -28.11 -11.26 -5.83
C ARG A 170 -28.13 -10.04 -4.91
N GLY A 171 -27.25 -10.01 -3.91
CA GLY A 171 -27.27 -9.05 -2.82
C GLY A 171 -27.93 -9.66 -1.58
N VAL A 172 -27.39 -9.35 -0.41
CA VAL A 172 -27.76 -9.97 0.86
C VAL A 172 -27.94 -8.91 1.93
N VAL A 173 -28.88 -9.12 2.84
CA VAL A 173 -29.05 -8.28 4.03
C VAL A 173 -28.29 -8.93 5.18
N ALA A 174 -27.41 -8.19 5.84
CA ALA A 174 -26.71 -8.64 7.04
C ALA A 174 -26.70 -7.54 8.09
N ASP A 175 -27.04 -7.87 9.33
CA ASP A 175 -27.11 -6.92 10.45
C ASP A 175 -27.96 -5.67 10.16
N GLY A 176 -29.07 -5.83 9.43
CA GLY A 176 -29.96 -4.74 9.04
C GLY A 176 -29.44 -3.84 7.92
N GLU A 177 -28.31 -4.19 7.29
CA GLU A 177 -27.73 -3.46 6.16
C GLU A 177 -27.80 -4.28 4.87
N THR A 178 -28.34 -3.69 3.81
CA THR A 178 -28.40 -4.32 2.48
C THR A 178 -27.08 -4.15 1.75
N PHE A 179 -26.44 -5.26 1.38
CA PHE A 179 -25.26 -5.29 0.51
C PHE A 179 -25.65 -5.50 -0.95
N GLN A 180 -24.89 -4.85 -1.83
CA GLN A 180 -25.03 -4.97 -3.27
C GLN A 180 -24.60 -6.37 -3.74
N PRO A 181 -25.06 -6.79 -4.94
CA PRO A 181 -24.55 -7.96 -5.64
C PRO A 181 -23.02 -8.06 -5.64
N MET A 182 -22.51 -9.22 -5.23
CA MET A 182 -21.08 -9.54 -5.23
C MET A 182 -20.73 -10.51 -6.36
N THR A 183 -19.57 -10.34 -6.97
CA THR A 183 -19.01 -11.41 -7.82
C THR A 183 -18.38 -12.45 -6.91
N VAL A 184 -18.88 -13.68 -6.91
CA VAL A 184 -18.37 -14.75 -6.04
C VAL A 184 -18.04 -16.01 -6.85
N THR A 185 -16.78 -16.44 -6.78
CA THR A 185 -16.27 -17.64 -7.47
C THR A 185 -15.62 -18.57 -6.45
N LEU A 186 -15.94 -19.87 -6.52
CA LEU A 186 -15.25 -20.91 -5.76
C LEU A 186 -13.98 -21.33 -6.50
N ASP A 187 -12.80 -21.04 -5.92
CA ASP A 187 -11.52 -21.35 -6.56
C ASP A 187 -11.08 -22.79 -6.28
N ARG A 188 -11.18 -23.21 -5.01
CA ARG A 188 -10.70 -24.51 -4.53
C ARG A 188 -11.39 -24.88 -3.23
N GLN A 189 -11.72 -26.16 -3.07
CA GLN A 189 -12.23 -26.72 -1.81
C GLN A 189 -11.34 -27.88 -1.35
N GLN A 190 -10.99 -27.92 -0.07
CA GLN A 190 -10.20 -28.98 0.55
C GLN A 190 -10.63 -29.21 2.00
N GLY A 191 -11.22 -30.38 2.26
CA GLY A 191 -11.69 -30.76 3.59
C GLY A 191 -12.82 -29.84 4.09
N ALA A 192 -12.57 -29.14 5.20
CA ALA A 192 -13.50 -28.17 5.79
C ALA A 192 -13.15 -26.71 5.41
N ASN A 193 -12.24 -26.49 4.46
CA ASN A 193 -11.88 -25.15 4.01
C ASN A 193 -12.12 -24.99 2.52
N ALA A 194 -12.44 -23.76 2.11
CA ALA A 194 -12.49 -23.36 0.71
C ALA A 194 -11.84 -22.00 0.49
N TRP A 195 -11.37 -21.79 -0.73
CA TRP A 195 -10.91 -20.51 -1.25
C TRP A 195 -11.93 -19.95 -2.20
N LEU A 196 -12.31 -18.70 -1.97
CA LEU A 196 -13.21 -17.93 -2.81
C LEU A 196 -12.50 -16.69 -3.35
N THR A 197 -12.82 -16.31 -4.58
CA THR A 197 -12.54 -14.98 -5.11
C THR A 197 -13.82 -14.16 -5.05
N ILE A 198 -13.77 -13.01 -4.35
CA ILE A 198 -14.92 -12.13 -4.13
C ILE A 198 -14.63 -10.72 -4.65
N GLY A 199 -15.49 -10.21 -5.52
CA GLY A 199 -15.45 -8.85 -6.04
C GLY A 199 -16.60 -8.01 -5.48
N VAL A 200 -16.26 -6.85 -4.89
CA VAL A 200 -17.22 -5.88 -4.36
C VAL A 200 -16.94 -4.47 -4.90
N ARG A 201 -17.99 -3.68 -5.11
CA ARG A 201 -17.88 -2.28 -5.60
C ARG A 201 -18.15 -1.24 -4.52
N GLU A 202 -18.76 -1.65 -3.43
CA GLU A 202 -18.87 -0.88 -2.20
C GLU A 202 -17.70 -1.18 -1.25
N GLY A 203 -17.72 -0.53 -0.10
CA GLY A 203 -16.68 -0.62 0.93
C GLY A 203 -17.29 -0.47 2.31
N LYS A 204 -18.40 -1.14 2.55
CA LYS A 204 -19.10 -1.10 3.84
C LYS A 204 -18.27 -1.79 4.93
N ASN A 205 -18.56 -1.48 6.19
CA ASN A 205 -17.78 -2.02 7.29
C ASN A 205 -17.83 -3.56 7.27
N ARG A 206 -16.68 -4.24 7.21
CA ARG A 206 -16.59 -5.71 7.28
C ARG A 206 -17.54 -6.46 6.33
N GLU A 207 -17.85 -5.86 5.19
CA GLU A 207 -18.91 -6.29 4.25
C GLU A 207 -18.81 -7.78 3.89
N ILE A 208 -17.66 -8.22 3.39
CA ILE A 208 -17.42 -9.63 2.98
C ILE A 208 -17.60 -10.61 4.15
N ARG A 209 -17.15 -10.23 5.36
CA ARG A 209 -17.25 -11.10 6.53
C ARG A 209 -18.69 -11.24 7.01
N ARG A 210 -19.45 -10.15 7.01
CA ARG A 210 -20.88 -10.13 7.36
C ARG A 210 -21.70 -10.90 6.33
N ALA A 211 -21.47 -10.65 5.04
CA ALA A 211 -22.16 -11.32 3.95
C ALA A 211 -21.94 -12.84 3.97
N LEU A 212 -20.68 -13.30 4.13
CA LEU A 212 -20.39 -14.74 4.20
C LEU A 212 -20.97 -15.41 5.45
N ALA A 213 -21.03 -14.70 6.58
CA ALA A 213 -21.65 -15.24 7.80
C ALA A 213 -23.14 -15.54 7.62
N GLU A 214 -23.85 -14.70 6.86
CA GLU A 214 -25.28 -14.89 6.55
C GLU A 214 -25.56 -16.19 5.80
N VAL A 215 -24.63 -16.63 4.96
CA VAL A 215 -24.72 -17.92 4.24
C VAL A 215 -24.03 -19.07 4.99
N GLY A 216 -23.74 -18.90 6.28
CA GLY A 216 -23.17 -19.92 7.15
C GLY A 216 -21.67 -20.19 6.95
N LEU A 217 -20.92 -19.28 6.33
CA LEU A 217 -19.48 -19.43 6.07
C LEU A 217 -18.66 -18.48 6.96
N THR A 218 -17.67 -19.03 7.67
CA THR A 218 -16.80 -18.23 8.53
C THR A 218 -15.49 -17.89 7.82
N VAL A 219 -15.10 -16.60 7.82
CA VAL A 219 -13.87 -16.14 7.15
C VAL A 219 -12.64 -16.33 8.05
N ASN A 220 -11.72 -17.19 7.61
CA ASN A 220 -10.43 -17.45 8.27
C ASN A 220 -9.35 -16.46 7.84
N ARG A 221 -9.29 -16.14 6.54
CA ARG A 221 -8.27 -15.26 5.95
C ARG A 221 -8.91 -14.40 4.85
N LEU A 222 -8.56 -13.12 4.81
CA LEU A 222 -9.10 -12.16 3.85
C LEU A 222 -7.98 -11.29 3.30
N ILE A 223 -7.68 -11.47 2.01
CA ILE A 223 -6.59 -10.80 1.31
C ILE A 223 -7.18 -9.94 0.21
N ARG A 224 -7.00 -8.61 0.23
CA ARG A 224 -7.34 -7.78 -0.93
C ARG A 224 -6.27 -7.96 -2.01
N ILE A 225 -6.64 -8.48 -3.17
CA ILE A 225 -5.70 -8.77 -4.26
C ILE A 225 -5.73 -7.69 -5.35
N SER A 226 -6.80 -6.91 -5.45
CA SER A 226 -6.85 -5.78 -6.38
C SER A 226 -7.76 -4.65 -5.88
N TYR A 227 -7.46 -3.44 -6.32
CA TYR A 227 -8.29 -2.24 -6.15
C TYR A 227 -8.37 -1.52 -7.50
N GLY A 228 -9.52 -1.60 -8.17
CA GLY A 228 -9.66 -1.10 -9.53
C GLY A 228 -8.63 -1.75 -10.46
N PRO A 229 -7.79 -0.96 -11.14
CA PRO A 229 -6.74 -1.48 -12.02
C PRO A 229 -5.46 -1.89 -11.28
N PHE A 230 -5.32 -1.52 -10.01
CA PHE A 230 -4.13 -1.79 -9.22
C PHE A 230 -4.19 -3.21 -8.66
N GLN A 231 -3.11 -3.98 -8.85
CA GLN A 231 -3.01 -5.37 -8.44
C GLN A 231 -1.93 -5.54 -7.39
N LEU A 232 -2.14 -6.47 -6.45
CA LEU A 232 -1.15 -6.80 -5.43
C LEU A 232 0.11 -7.45 -6.04
N GLY A 233 -0.06 -8.24 -7.11
CA GLY A 233 1.05 -8.91 -7.79
C GLY A 233 1.81 -9.88 -6.87
N GLU A 234 3.14 -9.82 -6.97
CA GLU A 234 4.07 -10.65 -6.19
C GLU A 234 4.61 -9.94 -4.94
N LEU A 235 4.09 -8.73 -4.64
CA LEU A 235 4.49 -7.94 -3.48
C LEU A 235 4.28 -8.74 -2.20
N LYS A 236 5.31 -8.90 -1.37
CA LYS A 236 5.23 -9.70 -0.14
C LYS A 236 4.63 -8.88 1.00
N PRO A 237 4.05 -9.52 2.04
CA PRO A 237 3.54 -8.81 3.21
C PRO A 237 4.58 -7.86 3.81
N GLY A 238 4.18 -6.60 4.05
CA GLY A 238 5.04 -5.52 4.55
C GLY A 238 5.78 -4.75 3.46
N GLU A 239 5.92 -5.29 2.24
CA GLU A 239 6.61 -4.57 1.16
C GLU A 239 5.74 -3.44 0.60
N VAL A 240 6.43 -2.40 0.14
CA VAL A 240 5.86 -1.21 -0.49
C VAL A 240 6.53 -0.98 -1.84
N GLU A 241 5.75 -0.73 -2.87
CA GLU A 241 6.23 -0.44 -4.23
C GLU A 241 5.63 0.86 -4.75
N GLU A 242 6.46 1.79 -5.21
CA GLU A 242 5.98 3.00 -5.88
C GLU A 242 5.57 2.70 -7.32
N LEU A 243 4.36 3.11 -7.69
CA LEU A 243 3.92 3.06 -9.08
C LEU A 243 4.62 4.11 -9.92
N ARG A 244 5.05 3.72 -11.12
CA ARG A 244 5.60 4.65 -12.11
C ARG A 244 4.57 5.73 -12.43
N ARG A 245 5.01 7.00 -12.48
CA ARG A 245 4.14 8.16 -12.75
C ARG A 245 3.26 8.01 -13.99
N LYS A 246 3.79 7.42 -15.07
CA LYS A 246 3.02 7.14 -16.29
C LYS A 246 1.83 6.23 -16.01
N VAL A 247 2.03 5.16 -15.23
CA VAL A 247 0.95 4.24 -14.85
C VAL A 247 -0.11 4.96 -14.02
N VAL A 248 0.30 5.81 -13.08
CA VAL A 248 -0.65 6.59 -12.26
C VAL A 248 -1.49 7.53 -13.14
N ARG A 249 -0.86 8.22 -14.09
CA ARG A 249 -1.55 9.08 -15.06
C ARG A 249 -2.55 8.31 -15.92
N ASP A 250 -2.07 7.25 -16.58
CA ASP A 250 -2.86 6.44 -17.52
C ASP A 250 -4.06 5.80 -16.79
N GLN A 251 -3.86 5.28 -15.58
CA GLN A 251 -4.91 4.58 -14.82
C GLN A 251 -5.93 5.53 -14.17
N LEU A 252 -5.53 6.76 -13.84
CA LEU A 252 -6.42 7.73 -13.21
C LEU A 252 -7.06 8.70 -14.21
N GLY A 253 -6.66 8.67 -15.49
CA GLY A 253 -7.07 9.70 -16.45
C GLY A 253 -6.78 11.10 -15.93
N LEU A 254 -5.65 11.27 -15.23
CA LEU A 254 -5.10 12.60 -14.95
C LEU A 254 -4.53 13.06 -16.29
N GLY A 255 -5.08 14.12 -16.87
CA GLY A 255 -4.74 14.59 -18.22
C GLY A 255 -3.24 14.78 -18.45
N ASP A 256 -2.85 14.86 -19.72
CA ASP A 256 -1.47 15.13 -20.10
C ASP A 256 -1.06 16.55 -19.68
N ASP A 257 -0.37 16.68 -18.55
CA ASP A 257 0.53 17.79 -18.33
C ASP A 257 1.89 17.48 -18.99
N PRO A 258 2.45 18.41 -19.77
CA PRO A 258 3.62 18.14 -20.61
C PRO A 258 4.90 18.01 -19.79
N GLU A 259 5.76 17.10 -20.23
CA GLU A 259 7.19 17.01 -19.91
C GLU A 259 7.61 17.00 -18.43
N GLY A 260 7.80 15.78 -17.91
CA GLY A 260 8.67 15.53 -16.77
C GLY A 260 9.63 14.39 -17.10
N THR A 261 10.54 14.59 -18.04
CA THR A 261 11.69 13.69 -18.19
C THR A 261 12.46 13.71 -16.87
N ALA A 262 12.44 12.59 -16.16
CA ALA A 262 13.25 12.42 -14.97
C ALA A 262 14.73 12.47 -15.38
N GLN A 263 15.34 13.66 -15.32
CA GLN A 263 16.79 13.75 -15.31
C GLN A 263 17.28 13.13 -14.00
N LYS A 264 17.88 11.95 -14.09
CA LYS A 264 18.70 11.38 -13.01
C LYS A 264 19.74 12.42 -12.61
N LYS A 265 19.54 13.13 -11.49
CA LYS A 265 20.65 13.78 -10.80
C LYS A 265 21.57 12.67 -10.30
N LYS A 266 22.71 12.49 -10.98
CA LYS A 266 23.83 11.71 -10.45
C LYS A 266 24.25 12.34 -9.11
N PRO A 267 24.53 11.57 -8.05
CA PRO A 267 25.06 12.13 -6.83
C PRO A 267 26.39 12.82 -7.13
N ALA A 268 26.51 14.08 -6.70
CA ALA A 268 27.74 14.85 -6.81
C ALA A 268 28.81 14.16 -5.97
N GLY A 269 29.82 13.60 -6.64
CA GLY A 269 31.01 13.08 -6.00
C GLY A 269 31.70 14.20 -5.21
N VAL A 270 31.92 13.93 -3.93
CA VAL A 270 32.71 14.76 -3.02
C VAL A 270 34.12 14.90 -3.62
N LYS A 271 34.46 16.10 -4.10
CA LYS A 271 35.82 16.44 -4.54
C LYS A 271 36.64 16.75 -3.29
N HIS A 272 37.54 15.85 -2.90
CA HIS A 272 38.61 16.20 -1.97
C HIS A 272 39.58 17.17 -2.66
N SER A 273 39.66 18.37 -2.10
CA SER A 273 40.67 19.37 -2.42
C SER A 273 42.03 18.93 -1.87
N GLY A 274 42.93 18.49 -2.75
CA GLY A 274 44.34 18.25 -2.45
C GLY A 274 45.20 19.18 -3.30
N SER A 275 45.86 20.13 -2.64
CA SER A 275 46.72 21.19 -3.16
C SER A 275 47.85 20.70 -4.07
N ARG A 276 48.10 21.46 -5.15
CA ARG A 276 49.29 21.37 -6.02
C ARG A 276 50.50 22.06 -5.36
N ARG A 277 51.66 21.42 -5.38
CA ARG A 277 52.94 22.08 -5.64
C ARG A 277 53.96 21.05 -6.17
N GLY A 278 54.53 21.33 -7.33
CA GLY A 278 55.45 20.43 -8.04
C GLY A 278 56.93 20.76 -7.83
N ALA A 279 57.79 19.82 -8.22
CA ALA A 279 59.16 20.06 -8.67
C ALA A 279 59.64 18.86 -9.53
N LYS A 280 60.41 19.19 -10.58
CA LYS A 280 60.96 18.33 -11.65
C LYS A 280 62.17 17.51 -11.18
N SER A 281 62.47 16.38 -11.84
CA SER A 281 63.66 16.17 -12.72
C SER A 281 63.87 14.68 -13.11
N GLN A 282 64.83 14.45 -14.01
CA GLN A 282 64.91 13.43 -15.06
C GLN A 282 65.56 12.08 -14.70
N ALA A 283 65.41 11.14 -15.66
CA ALA A 283 66.43 10.25 -16.26
C ALA A 283 66.49 8.76 -15.85
N GLY A 284 66.50 7.88 -16.87
CA GLY A 284 67.27 6.62 -16.88
C GLY A 284 66.50 5.29 -17.04
N LYS A 285 66.40 4.76 -18.26
CA LYS A 285 66.49 3.30 -18.57
C LYS A 285 67.99 2.99 -18.86
N PRO A 286 68.53 1.74 -18.95
CA PRO A 286 67.87 0.43 -19.21
C PRO A 286 68.52 -0.83 -18.54
N GLY A 287 67.96 -2.04 -18.77
CA GLY A 287 68.76 -3.28 -18.99
C GLY A 287 68.77 -4.40 -17.93
N ALA A 288 68.36 -5.61 -18.32
CA ALA A 288 68.68 -6.92 -17.72
C ALA A 288 70.16 -7.35 -18.07
N PRO A 289 70.75 -8.53 -17.71
CA PRO A 289 70.19 -9.79 -17.17
C PRO A 289 71.10 -10.67 -16.20
N LYS A 290 70.55 -11.85 -15.84
CA LYS A 290 71.18 -13.19 -15.58
C LYS A 290 71.68 -13.64 -14.18
N ARG A 291 71.59 -14.97 -14.03
CA ARG A 291 71.53 -15.94 -12.91
C ARG A 291 72.93 -16.51 -12.53
N PRO A 292 73.11 -17.33 -11.45
CA PRO A 292 72.87 -18.82 -11.46
C PRO A 292 72.17 -19.36 -10.17
N GLU A 293 71.28 -20.37 -10.22
CA GLU A 293 71.46 -21.84 -9.98
C GLU A 293 71.85 -22.23 -8.53
N SER A 294 71.37 -23.29 -7.86
CA SER A 294 70.50 -24.45 -8.13
C SER A 294 70.10 -25.06 -6.76
N THR A 295 68.93 -25.67 -6.56
CA THR A 295 68.62 -27.13 -6.55
C THR A 295 67.25 -27.26 -5.88
N GLY A 296 66.32 -28.19 -6.14
CA GLY A 296 66.09 -29.25 -7.11
C GLY A 296 64.60 -29.64 -6.94
N ALA A 297 63.84 -29.62 -8.04
CA ALA A 297 63.16 -30.77 -8.66
C ALA A 297 61.96 -31.38 -7.88
N ALA A 298 60.78 -31.18 -8.48
CA ALA A 298 59.48 -31.79 -8.20
C ALA A 298 59.39 -33.24 -8.78
N PRO A 299 58.22 -33.93 -8.88
CA PRO A 299 57.14 -33.51 -9.77
C PRO A 299 55.70 -33.81 -9.32
N ALA A 300 54.78 -33.22 -10.10
CA ALA A 300 53.33 -33.30 -10.06
C ALA A 300 52.75 -34.71 -10.34
N ARG A 301 51.45 -34.90 -10.04
CA ARG A 301 50.41 -35.23 -11.05
C ARG A 301 48.99 -35.24 -10.49
N THR A 302 48.10 -34.82 -11.38
CA THR A 302 46.64 -34.97 -11.46
C THR A 302 46.16 -36.41 -11.28
N PHE A 303 44.95 -36.60 -10.70
CA PHE A 303 43.77 -37.28 -11.28
C PHE A 303 42.84 -37.93 -10.22
N THR A 304 41.56 -37.98 -10.62
CA THR A 304 40.51 -38.95 -10.28
C THR A 304 39.59 -38.76 -9.06
N SER A 305 38.31 -38.69 -9.43
CA SER A 305 37.11 -39.17 -8.74
C SER A 305 37.26 -40.56 -8.10
N SER A 306 36.65 -40.78 -6.93
CA SER A 306 35.54 -41.74 -6.74
C SER A 306 35.18 -42.00 -5.26
N LYS A 307 33.86 -42.23 -5.06
CA LYS A 307 33.18 -43.15 -4.13
C LYS A 307 33.23 -42.96 -2.60
N ALA A 308 32.03 -42.65 -2.09
CA ALA A 308 31.12 -43.56 -1.33
C ALA A 308 31.19 -43.66 0.20
N SER A 309 29.98 -43.94 0.74
CA SER A 309 29.56 -44.35 2.10
C SER A 309 29.33 -43.20 3.10
N ALA A 310 28.25 -43.12 3.89
CA ALA A 310 27.16 -44.05 4.20
C ALA A 310 25.89 -43.30 4.65
N ARG A 311 24.72 -43.87 4.33
CA ARG A 311 23.41 -43.59 4.96
C ARG A 311 23.30 -44.35 6.29
N PRO A 312 22.54 -43.86 7.28
CA PRO A 312 21.88 -44.74 8.24
C PRO A 312 20.48 -45.13 7.75
N ALA A 313 20.13 -46.38 8.02
CA ALA A 313 18.95 -47.09 7.55
C ALA A 313 17.67 -46.81 8.37
N LYS A 314 16.53 -47.09 7.74
CA LYS A 314 15.19 -47.21 8.36
C LYS A 314 15.12 -48.45 9.28
N PRO A 315 14.34 -48.43 10.37
CA PRO A 315 13.84 -49.65 10.99
C PRO A 315 12.57 -50.17 10.29
N GLY A 316 12.52 -51.48 10.07
CA GLY A 316 11.34 -52.24 9.63
C GLY A 316 10.43 -52.67 10.80
N PRO A 317 9.30 -53.34 10.51
CA PRO A 317 8.15 -53.45 11.42
C PRO A 317 8.14 -54.75 12.23
N GLY A 318 7.70 -54.68 13.48
CA GLY A 318 7.36 -55.87 14.28
C GLY A 318 7.45 -55.63 15.78
N ASP A 319 6.39 -55.13 16.39
CA ASP A 319 5.73 -55.78 17.54
C ASP A 319 4.52 -54.96 18.00
N ARG A 320 3.34 -55.58 17.93
CA ARG A 320 2.07 -55.06 18.43
C ARG A 320 1.87 -55.54 19.89
N PRO A 321 1.45 -54.67 20.82
CA PRO A 321 0.72 -55.11 22.00
C PRO A 321 -0.80 -55.04 21.76
N ALA A 322 -1.51 -56.05 22.26
CA ALA A 322 -2.96 -56.23 22.20
C ALA A 322 -3.75 -55.19 23.03
N PRO A 323 -5.05 -54.94 22.73
CA PRO A 323 -5.85 -53.95 23.44
C PRO A 323 -6.42 -54.46 24.76
N ALA A 324 -6.32 -53.63 25.81
CA ALA A 324 -6.96 -53.84 27.10
C ALA A 324 -8.49 -53.61 27.01
N ARG A 325 -9.26 -54.55 27.59
CA ARG A 325 -10.72 -54.49 27.76
C ARG A 325 -11.08 -53.50 28.88
N GLY A 326 -12.24 -52.84 28.73
CA GLY A 326 -12.68 -51.68 29.53
C GLY A 326 -13.27 -51.99 30.92
N PRO A 327 -14.00 -51.04 31.51
CA PRO A 327 -15.24 -51.40 32.18
C PRO A 327 -16.48 -50.64 31.68
N ARG A 328 -17.64 -51.27 31.94
CA ARG A 328 -18.99 -51.05 31.40
C ARG A 328 -19.68 -49.77 31.87
N LYS A 329 -20.60 -49.26 31.02
CA LYS A 329 -21.63 -48.26 31.35
C LYS A 329 -22.62 -48.77 32.42
N PRO A 330 -23.15 -47.89 33.29
CA PRO A 330 -24.37 -48.16 34.05
C PRO A 330 -25.65 -47.88 33.21
N PRO A 331 -26.79 -48.49 33.56
CA PRO A 331 -28.03 -48.41 32.79
C PRO A 331 -28.81 -47.11 33.03
N ARG A 332 -29.63 -46.73 32.03
CA ARG A 332 -30.65 -45.68 32.14
C ARG A 332 -31.79 -46.14 33.06
N ALA A 333 -32.21 -45.27 33.97
CA ALA A 333 -33.49 -45.36 34.65
C ALA A 333 -34.61 -44.77 33.78
N ARG A 334 -35.82 -45.28 34.01
CA ARG A 334 -37.11 -44.96 33.37
C ARG A 334 -37.50 -43.50 33.45
#